data_AF-A0A5K1I4B3-F1
#
_entry.id   AF-A0A5K1I4B3-F1
#
_cell.length_a   1.000
_cell.length_b   1.000
_cell.length_c   1.000
_cell.angle_alpha   90.00
_cell.angle_beta   90.00
_cell.angle_gamma   90.00
#
_symmetry.space_group_name_H-M   'P 1'
#
loop_
_entity.id
_entity.type
_entity.pdbx_description
1 polymer ?
#
loop_
_entity_poly.entity_id
_entity_poly.type
_entity_poly.pdbx_seq_one_letter_code
_entity_poly.pdbx_strand_id
1 'polypeptide(L)'
;MAKLRFPEIFGSRDHNDMVIDAFEVGYGLEGDEVLRGCYGSNYSFLAGGPGDDIYVAADWAALKILDSGGFHSVVADGISVLREGTYVATVEGRHLIAGDIYSGQQVAISNWEDPQFRIEEFVLADGIYSFDQIHTTVFSSPN
;
A
#
# COMPACT_ATOMS: atom_id res chain seq x y z
N MET A 1 2.58 1.15 31.89
CA MET A 1 2.34 1.68 30.52
C MET A 1 2.07 0.48 29.62
N ALA A 2 0.93 0.42 28.94
CA ALA A 2 0.65 -0.69 28.02
C ALA A 2 1.54 -0.52 26.77
N LYS A 3 2.28 -1.56 26.39
CA LYS A 3 3.00 -1.62 25.12
C LYS A 3 2.14 -2.44 24.17
N LEU A 4 1.55 -1.78 23.18
CA LEU A 4 0.89 -2.47 22.08
C LEU A 4 1.94 -3.33 21.36
N ARG A 5 1.65 -4.62 21.17
CA ARG A 5 2.47 -5.53 20.38
C ARG A 5 1.56 -6.21 19.39
N PHE A 6 1.89 -6.09 18.11
CA PHE A 6 1.36 -6.93 17.06
C PHE A 6 2.32 -8.10 16.86
N PRO A 7 1.87 -9.25 16.34
CA PRO A 7 2.75 -10.21 15.69
C PRO A 7 3.60 -9.50 14.62
N GLU A 8 4.88 -9.83 14.58
CA GLU A 8 5.87 -9.20 13.69
C GLU A 8 6.50 -10.28 12.81
N ILE A 9 6.58 -10.01 11.52
CA ILE A 9 7.29 -10.80 10.52
C ILE A 9 8.46 -9.95 10.04
N PHE A 10 9.65 -10.55 10.02
CA PHE A 10 10.86 -9.89 9.55
C PHE A 10 11.41 -10.63 8.33
N GLY A 11 11.72 -9.86 7.30
CA GLY A 11 12.55 -10.27 6.19
C GLY A 11 14.03 -10.35 6.57
N SER A 12 14.86 -10.31 5.55
CA SER A 12 16.32 -10.36 5.58
C SER A 12 16.90 -9.10 4.96
N ARG A 13 18.18 -9.11 4.57
CA ARG A 13 18.77 -8.03 3.76
C ARG A 13 18.83 -8.37 2.27
N ASP A 14 18.19 -9.48 1.93
CA ASP A 14 18.05 -10.03 0.59
C ASP A 14 16.56 -10.02 0.26
N HIS A 15 16.22 -9.99 -1.03
CA HIS A 15 14.85 -10.08 -1.54
C HIS A 15 14.02 -11.17 -0.84
N ASN A 16 12.84 -10.79 -0.38
CA ASN A 16 11.85 -11.66 0.23
C ASN A 16 10.48 -11.53 -0.44
N ASP A 17 9.74 -12.63 -0.42
CA ASP A 17 8.30 -12.66 -0.74
C ASP A 17 7.56 -13.09 0.53
N MET A 18 6.84 -12.14 1.13
CA MET A 18 6.21 -12.28 2.44
C MET A 18 4.70 -12.08 2.34
N VAL A 19 3.96 -12.93 3.05
CA VAL A 19 2.53 -12.76 3.27
C VAL A 19 2.30 -12.26 4.69
N ILE A 20 1.61 -11.14 4.83
CA ILE A 20 1.30 -10.46 6.09
C ILE A 20 -0.20 -10.61 6.35
N ASP A 21 -0.56 -11.35 7.40
CA ASP A 21 -1.94 -11.65 7.76
C ASP A 21 -2.59 -10.49 8.53
N ALA A 22 -3.87 -10.66 8.86
CA ALA A 22 -4.60 -9.74 9.72
C ALA A 22 -3.88 -9.55 11.07
N PHE A 23 -3.87 -8.30 11.54
CA PHE A 23 -3.25 -7.90 12.81
C PHE A 23 -1.74 -8.10 12.88
N GLU A 24 -1.03 -8.26 11.76
CA GLU A 24 0.44 -8.42 11.74
C GLU A 24 1.17 -7.17 11.23
N VAL A 25 2.47 -7.11 11.52
CA VAL A 25 3.38 -6.12 10.93
C VAL A 25 4.49 -6.85 10.18
N GLY A 26 4.63 -6.57 8.90
CA GLY A 26 5.74 -7.04 8.06
C GLY A 26 6.83 -5.99 7.94
N TYR A 27 8.07 -6.39 8.17
CA TYR A 27 9.27 -5.58 7.97
C TYR A 27 10.16 -6.23 6.91
N GLY A 28 10.24 -5.64 5.72
CA GLY A 28 11.09 -6.09 4.61
C GLY A 28 12.58 -5.93 4.91
N LEU A 29 12.94 -4.78 5.48
CA LEU A 29 14.29 -4.33 5.82
C LEU A 29 15.06 -3.75 4.62
N GLU A 30 16.16 -4.37 4.18
CA GLU A 30 16.95 -3.92 3.03
C GLU A 30 16.75 -4.91 1.88
N GLY A 31 16.61 -4.43 0.66
CA GLY A 31 16.42 -5.27 -0.52
C GLY A 31 15.14 -4.92 -1.25
N ASP A 32 14.96 -5.52 -2.43
CA ASP A 32 13.73 -5.35 -3.20
C ASP A 32 12.72 -6.38 -2.69
N GLU A 33 11.65 -5.96 -2.03
CA GLU A 33 10.76 -6.85 -1.31
C GLU A 33 9.40 -7.02 -1.99
N VAL A 34 8.74 -8.16 -1.75
CA VAL A 34 7.33 -8.35 -2.11
C VAL A 34 6.53 -8.61 -0.85
N LEU A 35 5.74 -7.63 -0.42
CA LEU A 35 4.90 -7.71 0.78
C LEU A 35 3.43 -7.80 0.38
N ARG A 36 2.78 -8.90 0.75
CA ARG A 36 1.41 -9.22 0.32
C ARG A 36 0.46 -9.29 1.50
N GLY A 37 -0.69 -8.64 1.41
CA GLY A 37 -1.82 -9.02 2.26
C GLY A 37 -2.40 -10.37 1.86
N CYS A 38 -3.16 -10.99 2.75
CA CYS A 38 -3.99 -12.15 2.41
C CYS A 38 -5.48 -11.77 2.36
N TYR A 39 -6.33 -12.66 1.84
CA TYR A 39 -7.78 -12.44 1.75
C TYR A 39 -8.37 -12.07 3.11
N GLY A 40 -9.07 -10.93 3.18
CA GLY A 40 -9.69 -10.47 4.42
C GLY A 40 -8.72 -9.92 5.47
N SER A 41 -7.43 -9.77 5.15
CA SER A 41 -6.45 -9.24 6.10
C SER A 41 -6.73 -7.78 6.44
N ASN A 42 -7.07 -7.52 7.70
CA ASN A 42 -7.26 -6.18 8.22
C ASN A 42 -6.22 -5.88 9.30
N TYR A 43 -5.99 -4.59 9.57
CA TYR A 43 -4.99 -4.15 10.56
C TYR A 43 -3.55 -4.65 10.29
N SER A 44 -3.19 -4.91 9.03
CA SER A 44 -1.82 -5.22 8.62
C SER A 44 -1.00 -3.97 8.33
N PHE A 45 0.26 -3.94 8.76
CA PHE A 45 1.22 -2.89 8.43
C PHE A 45 2.36 -3.50 7.62
N LEU A 46 2.69 -2.89 6.50
CA LEU A 46 3.72 -3.36 5.58
C LEU A 46 4.76 -2.27 5.47
N ALA A 47 5.98 -2.56 5.92
CA ALA A 47 7.11 -1.66 5.85
C ALA A 47 8.25 -2.34 5.11
N GLY A 48 8.38 -2.07 3.81
CA GLY A 48 9.41 -2.63 2.94
C GLY A 48 10.79 -2.15 3.36
N GLY A 49 11.02 -0.83 3.28
CA GLY A 49 12.28 -0.23 3.68
C GLY A 49 13.08 0.21 2.45
N PRO A 50 14.41 0.36 2.53
CA PRO A 50 15.18 0.75 1.36
C PRO A 50 15.24 -0.36 0.30
N GLY A 51 14.88 -0.03 -0.93
CA GLY A 51 14.88 -0.94 -2.09
C GLY A 51 13.67 -0.72 -2.98
N ASP A 52 13.57 -1.48 -4.07
CA ASP A 52 12.45 -1.37 -5.01
C ASP A 52 11.34 -2.36 -4.63
N ASP A 53 10.47 -1.94 -3.72
CA ASP A 53 9.47 -2.82 -3.09
C ASP A 53 8.13 -2.90 -3.83
N ILE A 54 7.44 -4.05 -3.70
CA ILE A 54 6.11 -4.31 -4.26
C ILE A 54 5.13 -4.67 -3.15
N TYR A 55 4.06 -3.89 -3.03
CA TYR A 55 2.97 -4.11 -2.08
C TYR A 55 1.75 -4.67 -2.79
N VAL A 56 1.26 -5.84 -2.38
CA VAL A 56 0.14 -6.51 -3.07
C VAL A 56 -1.08 -6.60 -2.17
N ALA A 57 -2.14 -5.90 -2.53
CA ALA A 57 -3.45 -6.00 -1.88
C ALA A 57 -4.18 -7.24 -2.38
N ALA A 58 -4.70 -8.04 -1.45
CA ALA A 58 -5.62 -9.12 -1.74
C ALA A 58 -7.07 -8.63 -1.58
N ASP A 59 -8.03 -9.38 -2.13
CA ASP A 59 -9.46 -9.08 -1.94
C ASP A 59 -9.81 -8.99 -0.45
N TRP A 60 -10.65 -8.00 -0.11
CA TRP A 60 -11.05 -7.68 1.26
C TRP A 60 -9.90 -7.36 2.22
N ALA A 61 -8.71 -7.05 1.71
CA ALA A 61 -7.57 -6.65 2.53
C ALA A 61 -7.48 -5.13 2.73
N ALA A 62 -6.92 -4.71 3.86
CA ALA A 62 -6.66 -3.31 4.18
C ALA A 62 -5.20 -3.09 4.59
N LEU A 63 -4.37 -2.68 3.63
CA LEU A 63 -2.94 -2.46 3.81
C LEU A 63 -2.64 -1.06 4.35
N LYS A 64 -1.68 -0.97 5.29
CA LYS A 64 -1.05 0.29 5.70
C LYS A 64 0.41 0.21 5.32
N ILE A 65 0.81 1.06 4.38
CA ILE A 65 2.14 1.05 3.78
C ILE A 65 2.96 2.16 4.41
N LEU A 66 4.15 1.79 4.88
CA LEU A 66 5.15 2.68 5.42
C LEU A 66 6.48 2.36 4.76
N ASP A 67 6.82 3.12 3.73
CA ASP A 67 8.05 2.86 2.97
C ASP A 67 9.08 3.96 3.11
N SER A 68 10.31 3.72 2.64
CA SER A 68 11.35 4.72 2.50
C SER A 68 12.42 4.37 1.45
N GLY A 69 12.45 5.15 0.38
CA GLY A 69 13.53 5.23 -0.59
C GLY A 69 13.60 4.03 -1.54
N GLY A 70 13.60 4.32 -2.84
CA GLY A 70 13.59 3.29 -3.89
C GLY A 70 12.61 3.69 -4.98
N PHE A 71 12.28 2.73 -5.85
CA PHE A 71 11.17 2.80 -6.77
C PHE A 71 10.14 1.74 -6.37
N HIS A 72 9.10 2.16 -5.68
CA HIS A 72 8.11 1.27 -5.08
C HIS A 72 6.85 1.14 -5.94
N SER A 73 6.19 -0.01 -5.85
CA SER A 73 4.96 -0.32 -6.58
C SER A 73 3.85 -0.80 -5.65
N VAL A 74 2.62 -0.37 -5.90
CA VAL A 74 1.42 -0.91 -5.26
C VAL A 74 0.58 -1.64 -6.30
N VAL A 75 0.28 -2.90 -6.03
CA VAL A 75 -0.66 -3.73 -6.80
C VAL A 75 -1.97 -3.82 -6.02
N ALA A 76 -2.98 -3.09 -6.50
CA ALA A 76 -4.34 -3.08 -5.98
C ALA A 76 -5.34 -3.22 -7.14
N ASP A 77 -5.31 -4.40 -7.76
CA ASP A 77 -6.05 -4.77 -8.97
C ASP A 77 -7.57 -4.86 -8.80
N GLY A 78 -8.08 -4.71 -7.58
CA GLY A 78 -9.50 -4.55 -7.26
C GLY A 78 -9.97 -3.10 -7.28
N ILE A 79 -9.05 -2.14 -7.10
CA ILE A 79 -9.31 -0.69 -7.10
C ILE A 79 -9.25 -0.15 -8.54
N SER A 80 -10.20 0.70 -8.91
CA SER A 80 -10.20 1.41 -10.21
C SER A 80 -10.54 2.87 -9.98
N VAL A 81 -9.70 3.78 -10.45
CA VAL A 81 -9.94 5.23 -10.29
C VAL A 81 -11.14 5.74 -11.10
N LEU A 82 -11.64 4.94 -12.04
CA LEU A 82 -12.80 5.26 -12.88
C LEU A 82 -14.12 4.68 -12.35
N ARG A 83 -14.08 3.86 -11.30
CA ARG A 83 -15.27 3.13 -10.79
C ARG A 83 -15.97 3.92 -9.68
N GLU A 84 -17.30 4.00 -9.75
CA GLU A 84 -18.14 4.68 -8.75
C GLU A 84 -18.01 4.09 -7.33
N GLY A 85 -17.58 2.84 -7.20
CA GLY A 85 -17.34 2.20 -5.90
C GLY A 85 -15.96 2.47 -5.30
N THR A 86 -15.11 3.21 -5.99
CA THR A 86 -13.80 3.62 -5.50
C THR A 86 -13.89 4.97 -4.82
N TYR A 87 -13.22 5.08 -3.68
CA TYR A 87 -13.12 6.28 -2.88
C TYR A 87 -11.66 6.58 -2.63
N VAL A 88 -11.27 7.84 -2.82
CA VAL A 88 -9.90 8.29 -2.57
C VAL A 88 -9.92 9.56 -1.75
N ALA A 89 -9.08 9.62 -0.71
CA ALA A 89 -8.95 10.79 0.12
C ALA A 89 -7.48 11.03 0.48
N THR A 90 -7.15 12.31 0.66
CA THR A 90 -5.90 12.69 1.32
C THR A 90 -6.18 13.21 2.73
N VAL A 91 -5.37 12.79 3.70
CA VAL A 91 -5.45 13.28 5.08
C VAL A 91 -4.37 14.35 5.26
N GLU A 92 -4.82 15.58 5.53
CA GLU A 92 -3.96 16.77 5.68
C GLU A 92 -3.03 17.01 4.47
N GLY A 93 -3.42 16.54 3.28
CA GLY A 93 -2.58 16.55 2.08
C GLY A 93 -1.33 15.67 2.16
N ARG A 94 -1.15 14.89 3.23
CA ARG A 94 0.09 14.15 3.52
C ARG A 94 -0.02 12.65 3.35
N HIS A 95 -1.18 12.07 3.66
CA HIS A 95 -1.39 10.63 3.58
C HIS A 95 -2.45 10.32 2.54
N LEU A 96 -2.26 9.25 1.76
CA LEU A 96 -3.26 8.77 0.80
C LEU A 96 -4.05 7.64 1.43
N ILE A 97 -5.36 7.63 1.22
CA ILE A 97 -6.25 6.52 1.53
C ILE A 97 -7.08 6.26 0.28
N ALA A 98 -7.06 5.02 -0.22
CA ALA A 98 -7.89 4.58 -1.32
C ALA A 98 -8.58 3.27 -0.94
N GLY A 99 -9.80 3.06 -1.44
CA GLY A 99 -10.48 1.79 -1.29
C GLY A 99 -11.63 1.62 -2.28
N ASP A 100 -11.96 0.37 -2.57
CA ASP A 100 -13.07 0.00 -3.45
C ASP A 100 -14.03 -0.92 -2.70
N ILE A 101 -15.32 -0.56 -2.71
CA ILE A 101 -16.35 -1.26 -1.92
C ILE A 101 -16.74 -2.64 -2.50
N TYR A 102 -16.42 -2.91 -3.76
CA TYR A 102 -16.80 -4.14 -4.44
C TYR A 102 -15.78 -5.25 -4.21
N SER A 103 -14.49 -4.91 -4.35
CA SER A 103 -13.35 -5.79 -4.05
C SER A 103 -13.04 -5.84 -2.56
N GLY A 104 -13.42 -4.80 -1.82
CA GLY A 104 -13.05 -4.61 -0.42
C GLY A 104 -11.57 -4.26 -0.22
N GLN A 105 -10.79 -4.07 -1.29
CA GLN A 105 -9.40 -3.65 -1.21
C GLN A 105 -9.30 -2.23 -0.65
N GLN A 106 -8.37 -2.03 0.29
CA GLN A 106 -8.04 -0.73 0.87
C GLN A 106 -6.53 -0.59 0.98
N VAL A 107 -6.02 0.60 0.65
CA VAL A 107 -4.61 0.96 0.78
C VAL A 107 -4.51 2.32 1.45
N ALA A 108 -3.68 2.40 2.49
CA ALA A 108 -3.26 3.66 3.09
C ALA A 108 -1.74 3.81 2.95
N ILE A 109 -1.27 4.93 2.39
CA ILE A 109 0.14 5.22 2.18
C ILE A 109 0.54 6.45 2.98
N SER A 110 1.56 6.28 3.82
CA SER A 110 2.08 7.36 4.66
C SER A 110 2.98 8.31 3.88
N ASN A 111 2.81 9.63 4.05
CA ASN A 111 3.68 10.65 3.45
C ASN A 111 3.80 10.53 1.91
N TRP A 112 2.70 10.18 1.23
CA TRP A 112 2.72 9.76 -0.16
C TRP A 112 3.22 10.83 -1.16
N GLU A 113 3.21 12.13 -0.81
CA GLU A 113 3.76 13.20 -1.66
C GLU A 113 5.28 13.42 -1.45
N ASP A 114 5.85 12.91 -0.37
CA ASP A 114 7.28 13.05 -0.07
C ASP A 114 8.08 12.08 -0.97
N PRO A 115 9.00 12.55 -1.82
CA PRO A 115 9.80 11.68 -2.68
C PRO A 115 10.61 10.61 -1.95
N GLN A 116 10.85 10.78 -0.64
CA GLN A 116 11.50 9.76 0.17
C GLN A 116 10.56 8.61 0.54
N PHE A 117 9.25 8.81 0.59
CA PHE A 117 8.27 7.85 1.13
C PHE A 117 7.16 7.49 0.14
N ARG A 118 7.15 8.09 -1.04
CA ARG A 118 6.10 7.91 -2.04
C ARG A 118 6.19 6.53 -2.70
N ILE A 119 5.10 6.19 -3.39
CA ILE A 119 5.04 5.06 -4.32
C ILE A 119 5.10 5.62 -5.74
N GLU A 120 5.94 5.04 -6.60
CA GLU A 120 6.17 5.50 -7.96
C GLU A 120 5.20 4.90 -8.98
N GLU A 121 4.78 3.66 -8.77
CA GLU A 121 3.90 2.92 -9.69
C GLU A 121 2.69 2.30 -8.98
N PHE A 122 1.53 2.40 -9.62
CA PHE A 122 0.28 1.84 -9.14
C PHE A 122 -0.32 0.94 -10.21
N VAL A 123 -0.39 -0.35 -9.94
CA VAL A 123 -1.08 -1.36 -10.76
C VAL A 123 -2.50 -1.49 -10.23
N LEU A 124 -3.44 -0.90 -10.94
CA LEU A 124 -4.86 -0.86 -10.62
C LEU A 124 -5.67 -1.71 -11.62
N ALA A 125 -6.96 -1.91 -11.34
CA ALA A 125 -7.84 -2.72 -12.19
C ALA A 125 -7.97 -2.18 -13.63
N ASP A 126 -7.81 -0.86 -13.80
CA ASP A 126 -7.98 -0.12 -15.05
C ASP A 126 -6.65 0.25 -15.74
N GLY A 127 -5.50 -0.07 -15.14
CA GLY A 127 -4.20 0.13 -15.78
C GLY A 127 -3.03 0.30 -14.80
N ILE A 128 -1.88 0.63 -15.38
CA ILE A 128 -0.67 0.98 -14.65
C ILE A 128 -0.53 2.50 -14.70
N TYR A 129 -0.36 3.12 -13.53
CA TYR A 129 -0.30 4.56 -13.34
C TYR A 129 0.99 4.95 -12.65
N SER A 130 1.63 6.02 -13.11
CA SER A 130 2.71 6.67 -12.36
C SER A 130 2.15 7.46 -11.18
N PHE A 131 3.04 7.83 -10.25
CA PHE A 131 2.75 8.80 -9.20
C PHE A 131 2.02 10.05 -9.72
N ASP A 132 2.53 10.71 -10.78
CA ASP A 132 1.94 11.94 -11.31
C ASP A 132 0.52 11.73 -11.87
N GLN A 133 0.26 10.56 -12.46
CA GLN A 133 -1.06 10.21 -12.99
C GLN A 133 -2.06 9.96 -11.86
N ILE A 134 -1.67 9.20 -10.83
CA ILE A 134 -2.50 9.03 -9.63
C ILE A 134 -2.72 10.38 -8.95
N HIS A 135 -1.67 11.19 -8.78
CA HIS A 135 -1.77 12.51 -8.16
C HIS A 135 -2.83 13.37 -8.85
N THR A 136 -2.75 13.48 -10.18
CA THR A 136 -3.76 14.20 -10.96
C THR A 136 -5.17 13.60 -10.82
N THR A 137 -5.26 12.27 -10.77
CA THR A 137 -6.53 11.55 -10.73
C THR A 137 -7.22 11.68 -9.37
N VAL A 138 -6.49 11.62 -8.25
CA VAL A 138 -7.05 11.80 -6.91
C VAL A 138 -7.75 13.15 -6.77
N PHE A 139 -7.17 14.22 -7.33
CA PHE A 139 -7.78 15.56 -7.30
C PHE A 139 -8.89 15.78 -8.32
N SER A 140 -9.12 14.82 -9.23
CA SER A 140 -10.22 14.87 -10.21
C SER A 140 -11.25 13.76 -10.04
N SER A 141 -11.05 12.87 -9.06
CA SER A 141 -11.99 11.81 -8.71
C SER A 141 -13.35 12.41 -8.33
N PRO A 142 -14.47 11.84 -8.82
CA PRO A 142 -15.80 12.24 -8.38
C PRO A 142 -16.10 11.84 -6.92
N ASN A 143 -15.28 10.97 -6.33
CA ASN A 143 -15.43 10.36 -5.00
C ASN A 143 -14.13 10.41 -4.18
#